data_AF-A0A2R6KLA5-F1
#
_entry.id   AF-A0A2R6KLA5-F1
#
_cell.length_a   1.000
_cell.length_b   1.000
_cell.length_c   1.000
_cell.angle_alpha   90.00
_cell.angle_beta   90.00
_cell.angle_gamma   90.00
#
_symmetry.space_group_name_H-M   'P 1'
#
loop_
_entity.id
_entity.type
_entity.pdbx_description
1 polymer ?
#
loop_
_entity_poly.entity_id
_entity_poly.type
_entity_poly.pdbx_seq_one_letter_code
_entity_poly.pdbx_strand_id
1 'polypeptide(L)'
;MEFDGELKGVSPEKAWVVLSDPMAVHDSLKGCRYITPMNDEFNFDEYGAEEDVEMLPEADPDAVADRAFIAGRKYAALMQVGVGSVKPRFETTVTIEERDDETFEMTASGGGVAYR
;
A
#
# COMPACT_ATOMS: atom_id res chain seq x y z
N MET A 1 5.35 1.35 14.90
CA MET A 1 4.88 2.74 14.76
C MET A 1 3.37 2.66 14.83
N GLU A 2 2.72 3.52 15.59
CA GLU A 2 1.26 3.52 15.77
C GLU A 2 0.73 4.83 15.18
N PHE A 3 -0.29 4.74 14.33
CA PHE A 3 -0.94 5.88 13.69
C PHE A 3 -2.44 5.80 13.98
N ASP A 4 -3.02 6.91 14.43
CA ASP A 4 -4.45 7.06 14.75
C ASP A 4 -5.03 8.27 13.97
N GLY A 5 -6.23 8.14 13.42
CA GLY A 5 -6.88 9.21 12.63
C GLY A 5 -8.39 9.02 12.47
N GLU A 6 -9.14 10.13 12.44
CA GLU A 6 -10.59 10.16 12.24
C GLU A 6 -10.98 10.65 10.83
N LEU A 7 -11.85 9.90 10.13
CA LEU A 7 -12.44 10.31 8.84
C LEU A 7 -13.86 10.85 9.06
N LYS A 8 -14.06 12.16 8.85
CA LYS A 8 -15.38 12.80 8.96
C LYS A 8 -16.11 12.80 7.62
N GLY A 9 -17.35 12.32 7.60
CA GLY A 9 -18.23 12.40 6.43
C GLY A 9 -18.12 11.23 5.44
N VAL A 10 -17.42 10.15 5.80
CA VAL A 10 -17.34 8.91 5.02
C VAL A 10 -17.82 7.75 5.92
N SER A 11 -18.59 6.81 5.36
CA SER A 11 -19.01 5.63 6.12
C SER A 11 -17.84 4.66 6.30
N PRO A 12 -17.81 3.86 7.38
CA PRO A 12 -16.74 2.89 7.60
C PRO A 12 -16.48 1.98 6.39
N GLU A 13 -17.53 1.50 5.73
CA GLU A 13 -17.45 0.62 4.56
C GLU A 13 -16.70 1.30 3.40
N LYS A 14 -16.98 2.58 3.15
CA LYS A 14 -16.32 3.35 2.09
C LYS A 14 -14.87 3.68 2.44
N ALA A 15 -14.61 4.02 3.70
CA ALA A 15 -13.26 4.24 4.17
C ALA A 15 -12.43 2.96 4.06
N TRP A 16 -13.04 1.82 4.40
CA TRP A 16 -12.39 0.53 4.37
C TRP A 16 -11.93 0.10 2.98
N VAL A 17 -12.75 0.31 1.95
CA VAL A 17 -12.37 0.03 0.55
C VAL A 17 -11.09 0.79 0.17
N VAL A 18 -11.00 2.07 0.53
CA VAL A 18 -9.82 2.90 0.23
C VAL A 18 -8.62 2.50 1.07
N LEU A 19 -8.80 2.28 2.38
CA LEU A 19 -7.70 1.91 3.29
C LEU A 19 -7.16 0.50 3.04
N SER A 20 -7.97 -0.37 2.43
CA SER A 20 -7.57 -1.72 2.02
C SER A 20 -6.91 -1.76 0.64
N ASP A 21 -6.97 -0.70 -0.15
CA ASP A 21 -6.41 -0.68 -1.51
C ASP A 21 -4.92 -0.32 -1.48
N PRO A 22 -4.01 -1.23 -1.91
CA PRO A 22 -2.57 -0.91 -2.02
C PRO A 22 -2.30 0.32 -2.89
N MET A 23 -3.17 0.59 -3.87
CA MET A 23 -3.01 1.75 -4.75
C MET A 23 -3.29 3.07 -4.02
N ALA A 24 -4.41 3.13 -3.30
CA ALA A 24 -4.76 4.31 -2.53
C ALA A 24 -3.77 4.59 -1.38
N VAL A 25 -3.24 3.53 -0.76
CA VAL A 25 -2.22 3.65 0.28
C VAL A 25 -0.90 4.17 -0.30
N HIS A 26 -0.44 3.70 -1.47
CA HIS A 26 0.78 4.27 -2.06
C HIS A 26 0.65 5.75 -2.36
N ASP A 27 -0.49 6.18 -2.91
CA ASP A 27 -0.73 7.57 -3.29
C ASP A 27 -0.77 8.51 -2.08
N SER A 28 -1.22 7.98 -0.94
CA SER A 28 -1.23 8.70 0.32
C SER A 28 0.15 8.86 0.95
N LEU A 29 1.11 7.99 0.59
CA LEU A 29 2.46 7.97 1.16
C LEU A 29 3.45 8.72 0.27
N LYS A 30 3.84 9.92 0.70
CA LYS A 30 4.81 10.75 -0.03
C LYS A 30 6.11 9.99 -0.29
N GLY A 31 6.45 9.85 -1.58
CA GLY A 31 7.66 9.17 -2.02
C GLY A 31 7.51 7.66 -2.15
N CYS A 32 6.34 7.09 -1.87
CA CYS A 32 6.05 5.71 -2.25
C CYS A 32 5.99 5.61 -3.77
N ARG A 33 6.71 4.65 -4.35
CA ARG A 33 6.75 4.39 -5.78
C ARG A 33 5.74 3.35 -6.20
N TYR A 34 5.53 2.36 -5.34
CA TYR A 34 4.54 1.31 -5.51
C TYR A 34 4.37 0.57 -4.19
N ILE A 35 3.20 -0.04 -4.04
CA ILE A 35 2.96 -1.18 -3.14
C ILE A 35 2.40 -2.29 -4.02
N THR A 36 3.12 -3.40 -4.13
CA THR A 36 2.77 -4.46 -5.08
C THR A 36 2.92 -5.84 -4.43
N PRO A 37 2.04 -6.80 -4.74
CA PRO A 37 2.21 -8.15 -4.23
C PRO A 37 3.51 -8.79 -4.70
N MET A 38 4.22 -9.44 -3.77
CA MET A 38 5.41 -10.22 -4.09
C MET A 38 5.02 -11.61 -4.60
N ASN A 39 5.76 -12.07 -5.60
CA ASN A 39 5.87 -13.47 -5.97
C ASN A 39 7.34 -13.90 -5.85
N ASP A 40 7.63 -15.17 -6.13
CA ASP A 40 9.00 -15.71 -6.01
C ASP A 40 10.00 -15.09 -6.99
N GLU A 41 9.52 -14.39 -8.02
CA GLU A 41 10.31 -13.72 -9.06
C GLU A 41 10.48 -12.22 -8.81
N PHE A 42 9.91 -11.69 -7.72
CA PHE A 42 9.91 -10.25 -7.45
C PHE A 42 11.33 -9.72 -7.19
N ASN A 43 11.68 -8.63 -7.87
CA ASN A 43 12.95 -7.92 -7.68
C ASN A 43 12.72 -6.40 -7.69
N PHE A 44 13.16 -5.71 -6.65
CA PHE A 44 12.97 -4.26 -6.50
C PHE A 44 13.67 -3.44 -7.60
N ASP A 45 14.79 -3.93 -8.16
CA ASP A 45 15.53 -3.24 -9.22
C ASP A 45 14.91 -3.42 -10.61
N GLU A 46 14.16 -4.49 -10.81
CA GLU A 46 13.59 -4.85 -12.11
C GLU A 46 12.08 -4.53 -12.20
N TYR A 47 11.41 -4.41 -11.06
CA TYR A 47 9.98 -4.15 -11.02
C TYR A 47 9.64 -2.71 -11.49
N GLY A 48 8.87 -2.63 -12.57
CA GLY A 48 8.19 -1.40 -13.00
C GLY A 48 6.81 -1.32 -12.38
N ALA A 49 6.48 -0.19 -11.76
CA ALA A 49 5.14 0.07 -11.27
C ALA A 49 4.13 0.10 -12.43
N GLU A 50 2.91 -0.37 -12.17
CA GLU A 50 1.80 -0.13 -13.08
C GLU A 50 1.47 1.37 -13.06
N GLU A 51 1.40 1.95 -14.25
CA GLU A 51 1.02 3.35 -14.45
C GLU A 51 -0.44 3.42 -14.91
N ASP A 52 -1.08 4.57 -14.68
CA ASP A 52 -2.44 4.86 -15.14
C ASP A 52 -3.54 3.91 -14.61
N VAL A 53 -3.36 3.39 -13.40
CA VAL A 53 -4.40 2.61 -12.70
C VAL A 53 -5.56 3.54 -12.31
N GLU A 54 -6.77 3.17 -12.68
CA GLU A 54 -7.97 3.95 -12.34
C GLU A 54 -8.25 3.88 -10.82
N MET A 55 -8.49 5.05 -10.22
CA MET A 55 -8.72 5.24 -8.78
C MET A 55 -10.12 5.77 -8.52
N LEU A 56 -10.64 5.61 -7.29
CA LEU A 56 -11.89 6.27 -6.91
C LEU A 56 -11.73 7.80 -6.92
N PRO A 57 -12.79 8.56 -7.27
CA PRO A 57 -14.15 8.09 -7.58
C PRO A 57 -14.40 7.64 -9.02
N GLU A 58 -13.41 7.70 -9.91
CA GLU A 58 -13.57 7.36 -11.33
C GLU A 58 -13.66 5.85 -11.58
N ALA A 59 -12.91 5.05 -10.81
CA ALA A 59 -12.88 3.60 -10.92
C ALA A 59 -14.17 2.92 -10.46
N ASP A 60 -14.40 1.71 -10.98
CA ASP A 60 -15.42 0.79 -10.45
C ASP A 60 -15.07 0.37 -9.00
N PRO A 61 -15.96 0.62 -8.01
CA PRO A 61 -15.74 0.21 -6.63
C PRO A 61 -15.46 -1.29 -6.45
N ASP A 62 -16.08 -2.15 -7.26
CA ASP A 62 -15.88 -3.60 -7.15
C ASP A 62 -14.45 -3.97 -7.61
N ALA A 63 -13.94 -3.32 -8.65
CA ALA A 63 -12.56 -3.51 -9.11
C ALA A 63 -11.52 -3.02 -8.08
N VAL A 64 -11.84 -1.95 -7.35
CA VAL A 64 -10.99 -1.43 -6.26
C VAL A 64 -10.99 -2.39 -5.07
N ALA A 65 -12.15 -2.97 -4.75
CA ALA A 65 -12.26 -3.99 -3.71
C ALA A 65 -11.51 -5.29 -4.09
N ASP A 66 -11.57 -5.70 -5.35
CA ASP A 66 -10.92 -6.93 -5.85
C ASP A 66 -9.39 -6.88 -5.73
N ARG A 67 -8.79 -5.69 -5.81
CA ARG A 67 -7.34 -5.50 -5.64
C ARG A 67 -6.90 -5.19 -4.21
N ALA A 68 -7.81 -5.23 -3.25
CA ALA A 68 -7.50 -5.00 -1.86
C ALA A 68 -6.36 -5.91 -1.34
N PHE A 69 -5.71 -5.46 -0.28
CA PHE A 69 -4.75 -6.26 0.47
C PHE A 69 -5.36 -7.63 0.84
N ILE A 70 -4.51 -8.66 0.77
CA ILE A 70 -4.90 -10.06 0.99
C ILE A 70 -4.16 -10.58 2.22
N ALA A 71 -4.90 -11.09 3.21
CA ALA A 71 -4.33 -11.72 4.39
C ALA A 71 -3.42 -12.91 4.04
N GLY A 72 -2.32 -13.05 4.76
CA GLY A 72 -1.25 -14.00 4.49
C GLY A 72 -0.34 -13.64 3.31
N ARG A 73 -0.63 -12.59 2.54
CA ARG A 73 0.17 -12.19 1.38
C ARG A 73 1.23 -11.16 1.75
N LYS A 74 2.37 -11.27 1.08
CA LYS A 74 3.51 -10.38 1.20
C LYS A 74 3.52 -9.36 0.04
N TYR A 75 3.83 -8.13 0.36
CA TYR A 75 3.86 -6.98 -0.53
C TYR A 75 5.22 -6.30 -0.43
N ALA A 76 5.73 -5.86 -1.58
CA ALA A 76 6.89 -5.01 -1.68
C ALA A 76 6.43 -3.55 -1.76
N ALA A 77 7.06 -2.70 -0.97
CA ALA A 77 6.87 -1.27 -0.99
C ALA A 77 8.22 -0.58 -1.19
N LEU A 78 8.32 0.26 -2.21
CA LEU A 78 9.52 1.04 -2.50
C LEU A 78 9.28 2.50 -2.14
N MET A 79 10.03 3.00 -1.15
CA MET A 79 10.00 4.42 -0.80
C MET A 79 11.25 5.11 -1.33
N GLN A 80 11.07 6.27 -1.94
CA GLN A 80 12.14 7.15 -2.38
C GLN A 80 11.85 8.59 -1.95
N VAL A 81 12.56 9.04 -0.93
CA VAL A 81 12.34 10.37 -0.34
C VAL A 81 13.59 11.22 -0.58
N GLY A 82 13.47 12.33 -1.28
CA GLY A 82 14.56 13.28 -1.46
C GLY A 82 14.80 14.09 -0.19
N VAL A 83 16.03 14.08 0.33
CA VAL A 83 16.44 14.91 1.48
C VAL A 83 17.71 15.67 1.09
N GLY A 84 17.57 16.96 0.77
CA GLY A 84 18.69 17.76 0.27
C GLY A 84 19.25 17.22 -1.05
N SER A 85 20.54 16.86 -1.08
CA SER A 85 21.21 16.31 -2.26
C SER A 85 21.14 14.79 -2.36
N VAL A 86 20.62 14.09 -1.35
CA VAL A 86 20.52 12.62 -1.35
C VAL A 86 19.11 12.16 -1.67
N LYS A 87 19.01 11.02 -2.36
CA LYS A 87 17.74 10.35 -2.69
C LYS A 87 17.80 8.91 -2.18
N PRO A 88 17.76 8.70 -0.84
CA PRO A 88 17.75 7.37 -0.27
C PRO A 88 16.58 6.54 -0.83
N ARG A 89 16.87 5.26 -1.04
CA ARG A 89 15.93 4.24 -1.48
C ARG A 89 15.68 3.29 -0.31
N PHE A 90 14.42 3.08 0.04
CA PHE A 90 14.02 2.13 1.08
C PHE A 90 13.19 1.03 0.45
N GLU A 91 13.70 -0.19 0.54
CA GLU A 91 13.02 -1.39 0.10
C GLU A 91 12.37 -2.03 1.31
N THR A 92 11.05 -2.08 1.31
CA THR A 92 10.28 -2.57 2.44
C THR A 92 9.45 -3.76 1.98
N THR A 93 9.37 -4.75 2.85
CA THR A 93 8.46 -5.88 2.74
C THR A 93 7.41 -5.76 3.83
N VAL A 94 6.15 -5.84 3.44
CA VAL A 94 4.99 -5.84 4.34
C VAL A 94 4.24 -7.15 4.16
N THR A 95 3.88 -7.81 5.25
CA THR A 95 3.00 -8.99 5.24
C THR A 95 1.71 -8.58 5.91
N ILE A 96 0.60 -8.79 5.21
CA ILE A 96 -0.74 -8.59 5.78
C ILE A 96 -1.04 -9.86 6.57
N GLU A 97 -1.13 -9.75 7.88
CA GLU A 97 -1.28 -10.92 8.76
C GLU A 97 -2.75 -11.32 8.79
N GLU A 98 -3.61 -10.36 9.13
CA GLU A 98 -5.06 -10.55 9.18
C GLU A 98 -5.76 -9.35 8.52
N ARG A 99 -6.94 -9.62 7.96
CA ARG A 99 -7.85 -8.61 7.40
C ARG A 99 -9.27 -9.10 7.63
N ASP A 100 -10.05 -8.30 8.32
CA ASP A 100 -11.43 -8.60 8.69
C ASP A 100 -12.37 -7.53 8.11
N ASP A 101 -13.22 -7.97 7.17
CA ASP A 101 -14.17 -7.10 6.46
C ASP A 101 -15.43 -6.78 7.29
N GLU A 102 -15.67 -7.49 8.40
CA GLU A 102 -16.80 -7.24 9.32
C GLU A 102 -16.42 -6.21 10.40
N THR A 103 -15.21 -6.29 10.93
CA THR A 103 -14.70 -5.38 11.97
C THR A 103 -13.93 -4.18 11.41
N PHE A 104 -13.59 -4.21 10.11
CA PHE A 104 -12.74 -3.21 9.43
C PHE A 104 -11.35 -3.09 10.06
N GLU A 105 -10.77 -4.22 10.45
CA GLU A 105 -9.45 -4.30 11.06
C GLU A 105 -8.45 -5.00 10.13
N MET A 106 -7.25 -4.42 10.01
CA MET A 106 -6.14 -5.02 9.27
C MET A 106 -4.87 -4.94 10.11
N THR A 107 -4.20 -6.08 10.26
CA THR A 107 -2.90 -6.17 10.91
C THR A 107 -1.82 -6.48 9.88
N ALA A 108 -0.69 -5.80 10.00
CA ALA A 108 0.43 -5.99 9.10
C ALA A 108 1.74 -5.88 9.85
N SER A 109 2.69 -6.74 9.49
CA SER A 109 4.06 -6.66 9.97
C SER A 109 5.00 -6.43 8.79
N GLY A 110 6.14 -5.79 9.04
CA GLY A 110 7.06 -5.46 7.96
C GLY A 110 8.43 -5.04 8.44
N GLY A 111 9.35 -5.03 7.49
CA GLY A 111 10.74 -4.63 7.69
C GLY A 111 11.35 -4.18 6.37
N GLY A 112 12.44 -3.42 6.43
CA GLY A 112 13.06 -2.90 5.23
C GLY A 112 14.54 -2.62 5.38
N VAL A 113 15.18 -2.39 4.24
CA VAL A 113 16.60 -2.03 4.11
C VAL A 113 16.69 -0.68 3.43
N ALA A 114 17.62 0.15 3.89
CA ALA A 114 17.87 1.48 3.33
C ALA A 114 19.19 1.49 2.55
N TYR A 115 19.14 2.03 1.34
CA TYR A 115 20.27 2.24 0.45
C TYR A 115 20.47 3.74 0.20
N ARG A 116 21.72 4.13 -0.10
CA ARG A 116 22.13 5.53 -0.30
C ARG A 116 21.90 6.00 -1.73
#